data_AF-A0A1F4F693-F1
#
_entry.id   AF-A0A1F4F693-F1
#
_cell.length_a   1.000
_cell.length_b   1.000
_cell.length_c   1.000
_cell.angle_alpha   90.00
_cell.angle_beta   90.00
_cell.angle_gamma   90.00
#
_symmetry.space_group_name_H-M   'P 1'
#
loop_
_entity.id
_entity.type
_entity.pdbx_description
1 polymer ?
#
loop_
_entity_poly.entity_id
_entity_poly.type
_entity_poly.pdbx_seq_one_letter_code
_entity_poly.pdbx_strand_id
1 'polypeptide(L)'
;MRVLAWLSLLLAAGCAALGPPSETAIVRDAVNLAVATASAAEDVRRRELGRAVQECEREPGRMSCARLAILLATLPEPERDDARAKVLLESLAAQEPQSDLSRFAQLLAASIAERQRSAREARAAGERAEASARAIEQRAQSMQSQLEELKRETRAGEQREGALRKQLETYKREVRANEYREETLRKQIQALREAERSMLEREERLPVKPR
;
A
#
# COMPACT_ATOMS: atom_id res chain seq x y z
N MET A 1 4.74 -8.11 90.54
CA MET A 1 3.67 -8.56 89.62
C MET A 1 3.13 -7.48 88.66
N ARG A 2 3.30 -6.17 88.91
CA ARG A 2 2.78 -5.11 87.99
C ARG A 2 3.54 -4.94 86.66
N VAL A 3 4.81 -5.35 86.59
CA VAL A 3 5.65 -5.24 85.38
C VAL A 3 5.26 -6.28 84.31
N LEU A 4 4.75 -7.44 84.71
CA LEU A 4 4.29 -8.49 83.79
C LEU A 4 2.97 -8.13 83.08
N ALA A 5 2.15 -7.24 83.65
CA ALA A 5 0.89 -6.80 83.05
C ALA A 5 1.07 -5.75 81.93
N TRP A 6 2.18 -5.01 81.93
CA TRP A 6 2.49 -4.03 80.89
C TRP A 6 3.10 -4.68 79.64
N LEU A 7 3.84 -5.78 79.80
CA LEU A 7 4.42 -6.52 78.68
C LEU A 7 3.38 -7.26 77.85
N SER A 8 2.30 -7.77 78.46
CA SER A 8 1.19 -8.40 77.73
C SER A 8 0.30 -7.41 76.99
N LEU A 9 0.19 -6.15 77.46
CA LEU A 9 -0.57 -5.11 76.76
C LEU A 9 0.16 -4.59 75.50
N LEU A 10 1.50 -4.60 75.50
CA LEU A 10 2.32 -4.21 74.32
C LEU A 10 2.34 -5.29 73.22
N LEU A 11 2.23 -6.58 73.56
CA LEU A 11 2.13 -7.64 72.55
C LEU A 11 0.76 -7.68 71.85
N ALA A 12 -0.33 -7.29 72.53
CA ALA A 12 -1.67 -7.29 71.93
C ALA A 12 -1.91 -6.12 70.96
N ALA A 13 -1.21 -4.98 71.15
CA ALA A 13 -1.31 -3.82 70.26
C ALA A 13 -0.58 -3.98 68.91
N GLY A 14 0.33 -4.97 68.79
CA GLY A 14 1.07 -5.23 67.56
C GLY A 14 0.30 -6.01 66.48
N CYS A 15 -0.75 -6.75 66.87
CA CYS A 15 -1.48 -7.62 65.93
C CYS A 15 -2.64 -6.93 65.20
N ALA A 16 -3.03 -5.71 65.59
CA ALA A 16 -4.13 -4.99 64.94
C ALA A 16 -3.71 -4.25 63.64
N ALA A 17 -2.41 -4.15 63.36
CA ALA A 17 -1.88 -3.46 62.17
C ALA A 17 -1.72 -4.37 60.94
N LEU A 18 -1.88 -5.69 61.09
CA LEU A 18 -1.90 -6.66 59.97
C LEU A 18 -3.35 -6.91 59.53
N GLY A 19 -4.02 -5.86 59.08
CA GLY A 19 -5.24 -6.04 58.28
C GLY A 19 -4.91 -6.73 56.95
N PRO A 20 -5.85 -7.46 56.34
CA PRO A 20 -5.64 -7.97 54.99
C PRO A 20 -5.29 -6.81 54.05
N PRO A 21 -4.34 -7.01 53.11
CA PRO A 21 -3.97 -5.97 52.17
C PRO A 21 -5.22 -5.50 51.42
N SER A 22 -5.38 -4.18 51.27
CA SER A 22 -6.49 -3.62 50.51
C SER A 22 -6.42 -4.09 49.05
N GLU A 23 -7.58 -4.26 48.39
CA GLU A 23 -7.63 -4.62 46.97
C GLU A 23 -6.76 -3.69 46.10
N THR A 24 -6.72 -2.40 46.48
CA THR A 24 -5.90 -1.38 45.84
C THR A 24 -4.40 -1.63 45.94
N ALA A 25 -3.91 -2.19 47.06
CA ALA A 25 -2.50 -2.57 47.19
C ALA A 25 -2.18 -3.75 46.27
N ILE A 26 -3.08 -4.72 46.17
CA ILE A 26 -2.88 -5.91 45.33
C ILE A 26 -2.87 -5.53 43.84
N VAL A 27 -3.81 -4.70 43.40
CA VAL A 27 -3.82 -4.19 42.01
C VAL A 27 -2.53 -3.44 41.69
N ARG A 28 -2.07 -2.60 42.62
CA ARG A 28 -0.81 -1.85 42.46
C ARG A 28 0.39 -2.79 42.31
N ASP A 29 0.48 -3.82 43.14
CA ASP A 29 1.57 -4.79 43.10
C ASP A 29 1.55 -5.60 41.79
N ALA A 30 0.36 -6.00 41.33
CA ALA A 30 0.20 -6.69 40.05
C ALA A 30 0.62 -5.79 38.86
N VAL A 31 0.25 -4.51 38.87
CA VAL A 31 0.66 -3.54 37.85
C VAL A 31 2.19 -3.31 37.88
N ASN A 32 2.76 -3.11 39.06
CA ASN A 32 4.21 -2.91 39.21
C ASN A 32 5.01 -4.12 38.69
N LEU A 33 4.58 -5.33 39.06
CA LEU A 33 5.17 -6.55 38.53
C LEU A 33 5.05 -6.59 37.00
N ALA A 34 3.88 -6.27 36.45
CA ALA A 34 3.64 -6.35 35.02
C ALA A 34 4.52 -5.36 34.24
N VAL A 35 4.69 -4.14 34.76
CA VAL A 35 5.60 -3.13 34.19
C VAL A 35 7.06 -3.58 34.29
N ALA A 36 7.48 -4.12 35.44
CA ALA A 36 8.84 -4.65 35.61
C ALA A 36 9.10 -5.86 34.70
N THR A 37 8.09 -6.70 34.49
CA THR A 37 8.18 -7.86 33.59
C THR A 37 8.25 -7.39 32.14
N ALA A 38 7.42 -6.43 31.73
CA ALA A 38 7.41 -5.92 30.36
C ALA A 38 8.75 -5.34 29.90
N SER A 39 9.55 -4.77 30.81
CA SER A 39 10.90 -4.25 30.52
C SER A 39 12.01 -5.28 30.70
N ALA A 40 11.72 -6.48 31.19
CA ALA A 40 12.71 -7.53 31.41
C ALA A 40 13.10 -8.27 30.11
N ALA A 41 14.19 -9.03 30.20
CA ALA A 41 14.62 -9.92 29.13
C ALA A 41 13.54 -10.97 28.80
N GLU A 42 13.53 -11.45 27.55
CA GLU A 42 12.51 -12.34 27.01
C GLU A 42 12.35 -13.65 27.80
N ASP A 43 13.46 -14.23 28.26
CA ASP A 43 13.48 -15.44 29.07
C ASP A 43 12.86 -15.21 30.47
N VAL A 44 13.06 -14.03 31.05
CA VAL A 44 12.41 -13.62 32.31
C VAL A 44 10.92 -13.42 32.09
N ARG A 45 10.54 -12.73 31.00
CA ARG A 45 9.13 -12.51 30.62
C ARG A 45 8.36 -13.82 30.49
N ARG A 46 8.93 -14.79 29.75
CA ARG A 46 8.30 -16.10 29.55
C ARG A 46 8.21 -16.93 30.82
N ARG A 47 9.25 -16.89 31.67
CA ARG A 47 9.23 -17.58 32.96
C ARG A 47 8.16 -17.02 33.89
N GLU A 48 8.06 -15.69 34.01
CA GLU A 48 7.04 -15.05 34.85
C GLU A 48 5.62 -15.26 34.29
N LEU A 49 5.44 -15.18 32.98
CA LEU A 49 4.16 -15.50 32.35
C LEU A 49 3.76 -16.96 32.62
N GLY A 50 4.67 -17.92 32.43
CA GLY A 50 4.42 -19.33 32.69
C GLY A 50 4.06 -19.62 34.16
N ARG A 51 4.70 -18.92 35.10
CA ARG A 51 4.35 -18.98 36.54
C ARG A 51 2.94 -18.46 36.79
N ALA A 52 2.60 -17.28 36.27
CA ALA A 52 1.28 -16.67 36.45
C ALA A 52 0.15 -17.54 35.84
N VAL A 53 0.41 -18.18 34.69
CA VAL A 53 -0.52 -19.15 34.08
C VAL A 53 -0.72 -20.33 35.03
N GLN A 54 0.37 -20.95 35.49
CA GLN A 54 0.29 -22.11 36.38
C GLN A 54 -0.38 -21.78 37.73
N GLU A 55 -0.17 -20.59 38.28
CA GLU A 55 -0.83 -20.12 39.51
C GLU A 55 -2.34 -19.99 39.33
N CYS A 56 -2.82 -19.33 38.27
CA CYS A 56 -4.26 -19.19 38.00
C CYS A 56 -4.92 -20.53 37.61
N GLU A 57 -4.18 -21.46 36.99
CA GLU A 57 -4.69 -22.82 36.69
C GLU A 57 -4.82 -23.71 37.93
N ARG A 58 -3.85 -23.66 38.85
CA ARG A 58 -3.89 -24.44 40.09
C ARG A 58 -4.97 -23.94 41.03
N GLU A 59 -5.04 -22.62 41.20
CA GLU A 59 -6.00 -21.96 42.07
C GLU A 59 -6.58 -20.75 41.30
N PRO A 60 -7.77 -20.91 40.68
CA PRO A 60 -8.44 -19.83 39.93
C PRO A 60 -9.04 -18.79 40.88
N GLY A 61 -8.20 -18.21 41.72
CA GLY A 61 -8.51 -17.09 42.59
C GLY A 61 -8.57 -15.79 41.80
N ARG A 62 -9.35 -14.84 42.31
CA ARG A 62 -9.49 -13.49 41.73
C ARG A 62 -8.14 -12.82 41.51
N MET A 63 -7.20 -13.01 42.45
CA MET A 63 -5.89 -12.37 42.41
C MET A 63 -4.93 -13.02 41.41
N SER A 64 -4.83 -14.35 41.39
CA SER A 64 -3.96 -15.08 40.46
C SER A 64 -4.37 -14.81 39.01
N CYS A 65 -5.68 -14.82 38.73
CA CYS A 65 -6.20 -14.54 37.40
C CYS A 65 -6.15 -13.05 37.02
N ALA A 66 -6.28 -12.12 37.98
CA ALA A 66 -6.04 -10.68 37.74
C ALA A 66 -4.58 -10.41 37.36
N ARG A 67 -3.61 -10.99 38.09
CA ARG A 67 -2.18 -10.88 37.80
C ARG A 67 -1.86 -11.40 36.40
N LEU A 68 -2.39 -12.58 36.05
CA LEU A 68 -2.24 -13.14 34.71
C LEU A 68 -2.82 -12.23 33.63
N ALA A 69 -4.04 -11.71 33.83
CA ALA A 69 -4.68 -10.85 32.84
C ALA A 69 -3.92 -9.55 32.61
N ILE A 70 -3.40 -8.92 33.67
CA ILE A 70 -2.58 -7.71 33.58
C ILE A 70 -1.27 -8.01 32.83
N LEU A 71 -0.60 -9.13 33.14
CA LEU A 71 0.61 -9.53 32.41
C LEU A 71 0.33 -9.71 30.92
N LEU A 72 -0.69 -10.49 30.56
CA LEU A 72 -1.08 -10.73 29.16
C LEU A 72 -1.42 -9.43 28.41
N ALA A 73 -1.99 -8.43 29.08
CA ALA A 73 -2.35 -7.15 28.49
C ALA A 73 -1.19 -6.15 28.38
N THR A 74 -0.10 -6.32 29.13
CA THR A 74 0.98 -5.32 29.25
C THR A 74 2.28 -5.76 28.60
N LEU A 75 2.53 -7.07 28.48
CA LEU A 75 3.69 -7.61 27.79
C LEU A 75 3.78 -7.09 26.35
N PRO A 76 4.98 -6.97 25.75
CA PRO A 76 5.13 -6.65 24.34
C PRO A 76 4.80 -7.87 23.46
N GLU A 77 4.61 -7.63 22.16
CA GLU A 77 4.52 -8.70 21.16
C GLU A 77 5.83 -9.52 21.14
N PRO A 78 5.78 -10.85 20.93
CA PRO A 78 4.60 -11.69 20.67
C PRO A 78 3.91 -12.26 21.93
N GLU A 79 4.43 -12.01 23.13
CA GLU A 79 3.87 -12.56 24.36
C GLU A 79 2.55 -11.91 24.82
N ARG A 80 2.19 -10.77 24.22
CA ARG A 80 0.91 -10.10 24.43
C ARG A 80 -0.24 -10.96 23.93
N ASP A 81 -1.25 -11.17 24.78
CA ASP A 81 -2.50 -11.83 24.39
C ASP A 81 -3.70 -11.04 24.92
N ASP A 82 -4.03 -9.99 24.18
CA ASP A 82 -5.15 -9.11 24.48
C ASP A 82 -6.50 -9.85 24.49
N ALA A 83 -6.65 -10.94 23.71
CA ALA A 83 -7.90 -11.69 23.65
C ALA A 83 -8.11 -12.49 24.94
N ARG A 84 -7.09 -13.26 25.37
CA ARG A 84 -7.15 -14.01 26.62
C ARG A 84 -7.21 -13.10 27.84
N ALA A 85 -6.45 -12.00 27.84
CA ALA A 85 -6.51 -11.00 28.90
C ALA A 85 -7.93 -10.45 29.08
N LYS A 86 -8.60 -10.08 27.98
CA LYS A 86 -9.96 -9.56 28.01
C LYS A 86 -10.95 -10.54 28.62
N VAL A 87 -10.91 -11.82 28.24
CA VAL A 87 -11.81 -12.86 28.79
C VAL A 87 -11.63 -12.99 30.31
N LEU A 88 -10.39 -13.00 30.78
CA LEU A 88 -10.10 -13.04 32.22
C LEU A 88 -10.63 -11.78 32.93
N LEU A 89 -10.40 -10.59 32.38
CA LEU A 89 -10.87 -9.33 32.97
C LEU A 89 -12.40 -9.22 33.00
N GLU A 90 -13.10 -9.69 31.97
CA GLU A 90 -14.57 -9.71 31.93
C GLU A 90 -15.13 -10.64 33.00
N SER A 91 -14.54 -11.82 33.20
CA SER A 91 -14.93 -12.73 34.28
C SER A 91 -14.70 -12.14 35.67
N LEU A 92 -13.59 -11.40 35.87
CA LEU A 92 -13.30 -10.70 37.12
C LEU A 92 -14.26 -9.54 37.37
N ALA A 93 -14.61 -8.80 36.31
CA ALA A 93 -15.56 -7.70 36.39
C ALA A 93 -16.97 -8.17 36.79
N ALA A 94 -17.39 -9.35 36.31
CA ALA A 94 -18.72 -9.91 36.54
C ALA A 94 -18.94 -10.45 37.97
N GLN A 95 -17.89 -10.87 38.68
CA GLN A 95 -18.03 -11.50 40.00
C GLN A 95 -18.49 -10.53 41.10
N GLU A 96 -17.92 -9.33 41.19
CA GLU A 96 -18.26 -8.33 42.21
C GLU A 96 -18.24 -6.91 41.64
N PRO A 97 -19.38 -6.40 41.12
CA PRO A 97 -19.46 -5.14 40.38
C PRO A 97 -19.02 -3.90 41.15
N GLN A 98 -19.01 -3.96 42.49
CA GLN A 98 -18.70 -2.83 43.37
C GLN A 98 -17.25 -2.84 43.89
N SER A 99 -16.47 -3.89 43.61
CA SER A 99 -15.06 -3.97 44.02
C SER A 99 -14.17 -3.03 43.20
N ASP A 100 -13.09 -2.53 43.80
CA ASP A 100 -12.13 -1.68 43.09
C ASP A 100 -11.40 -2.48 42.00
N LEU A 101 -11.18 -3.77 42.25
CA LEU A 101 -10.68 -4.70 41.25
C LEU A 101 -11.60 -4.80 40.03
N SER A 102 -12.93 -4.90 40.22
CA SER A 102 -13.87 -4.98 39.10
C SER A 102 -13.87 -3.71 38.26
N ARG A 103 -13.83 -2.53 38.90
CA ARG A 103 -13.72 -1.25 38.18
C ARG A 103 -12.43 -1.17 37.38
N PHE A 104 -11.31 -1.58 37.97
CA PHE A 104 -10.03 -1.65 37.26
C PHE A 104 -10.09 -2.63 36.09
N ALA A 105 -10.67 -3.81 36.28
CA ALA A 105 -10.81 -4.82 35.24
C ALA A 105 -11.66 -4.32 34.06
N GLN A 106 -12.75 -3.60 34.34
CA GLN A 106 -13.60 -2.98 33.31
C GLN A 106 -12.83 -1.93 32.51
N LEU A 107 -12.09 -1.04 33.18
CA LEU A 107 -11.26 -0.03 32.51
C LEU A 107 -10.17 -0.67 31.64
N LEU A 108 -9.48 -1.68 32.17
CA LEU A 108 -8.43 -2.38 31.43
C LEU A 108 -9.02 -3.15 30.24
N ALA A 109 -10.15 -3.85 30.40
CA ALA A 109 -10.85 -4.53 29.31
C ALA A 109 -11.30 -3.55 28.22
N ALA A 110 -11.80 -2.37 28.59
CA ALA A 110 -12.15 -1.31 27.64
C ALA A 110 -10.92 -0.80 26.88
N SER A 111 -9.78 -0.60 27.56
CA SER A 111 -8.54 -0.19 26.92
C SER A 111 -8.03 -1.23 25.91
N ILE A 112 -8.13 -2.52 26.25
CA ILE A 112 -7.77 -3.64 25.36
C ILE A 112 -8.69 -3.65 24.14
N ALA A 113 -10.00 -3.49 24.34
CA ALA A 113 -10.96 -3.44 23.25
C ALA A 113 -10.67 -2.29 22.26
N GLU A 114 -10.25 -1.12 22.77
CA GLU A 114 -9.85 0.00 21.94
C GLU A 114 -8.56 -0.30 21.17
N ARG A 115 -7.53 -0.87 21.81
CA ARG A 115 -6.31 -1.30 21.09
C ARG A 115 -6.61 -2.32 19.99
N GLN A 116 -7.49 -3.28 20.24
CA GLN A 116 -7.93 -4.25 19.24
C GLN A 116 -8.67 -3.58 18.07
N ARG A 117 -9.52 -2.59 18.36
CA ARG A 117 -10.18 -1.78 17.32
C ARG A 117 -9.14 -1.04 16.48
N SER A 118 -8.22 -0.32 17.12
CA SER A 118 -7.15 0.42 16.41
C SER A 118 -6.28 -0.52 15.57
N ALA A 119 -5.95 -1.71 16.07
CA ALA A 119 -5.19 -2.71 15.31
C ALA A 119 -5.93 -3.21 14.07
N ARG A 120 -7.26 -3.42 14.17
CA ARG A 120 -8.11 -3.80 13.01
C ARG A 120 -8.20 -2.66 12.00
N GLU A 121 -8.37 -1.43 12.47
CA GLU A 121 -8.41 -0.24 11.62
C GLU A 121 -7.08 -0.02 10.89
N ALA A 122 -5.95 -0.20 11.58
CA ALA A 122 -4.62 -0.12 10.98
C ALA A 122 -4.41 -1.20 9.90
N ARG A 123 -4.84 -2.45 10.15
CA ARG A 123 -4.79 -3.51 9.13
C ARG A 123 -5.66 -3.19 7.92
N ALA A 124 -6.91 -2.77 8.15
CA ALA A 124 -7.81 -2.38 7.07
C ALA A 124 -7.28 -1.15 6.29
N ALA A 125 -6.63 -0.19 6.96
CA ALA A 125 -5.98 0.94 6.32
C ALA A 125 -4.78 0.49 5.47
N GLY A 126 -3.96 -0.45 5.98
CA GLY A 126 -2.86 -1.06 5.25
C GLY A 126 -3.33 -1.78 3.98
N GLU A 127 -4.37 -2.62 4.08
CA GLU A 127 -4.96 -3.32 2.94
C GLU A 127 -5.49 -2.35 1.87
N ARG A 128 -6.16 -1.26 2.28
CA ARG A 128 -6.63 -0.20 1.36
C ARG A 128 -5.46 0.53 0.70
N ALA A 129 -4.40 0.83 1.46
CA ALA A 129 -3.20 1.46 0.93
C ALA A 129 -2.53 0.57 -0.12
N GLU A 130 -2.34 -0.72 0.17
CA GLU A 130 -1.79 -1.69 -0.79
C GLU A 130 -2.66 -1.83 -2.05
N ALA A 131 -3.98 -1.92 -1.88
CA ALA A 131 -4.91 -1.99 -3.01
C ALA A 131 -4.81 -0.73 -3.90
N SER A 132 -4.76 0.45 -3.28
CA SER A 132 -4.60 1.70 -4.04
C SER A 132 -3.24 1.79 -4.75
N ALA A 133 -2.16 1.33 -4.12
CA ALA A 133 -0.83 1.29 -4.72
C ALA A 133 -0.81 0.39 -5.97
N ARG A 134 -1.41 -0.81 -5.90
CA ARG A 134 -1.56 -1.71 -7.05
C ARG A 134 -2.40 -1.08 -8.17
N ALA A 135 -3.48 -0.39 -7.84
CA ALA A 135 -4.30 0.30 -8.84
C ALA A 135 -3.55 1.44 -9.55
N ILE A 136 -2.73 2.20 -8.80
CA ILE A 136 -1.87 3.24 -9.38
C ILE A 136 -0.83 2.61 -10.31
N GLU A 137 -0.20 1.51 -9.91
CA GLU A 137 0.78 0.80 -10.73
C GLU A 137 0.16 0.26 -12.03
N GLN A 138 -1.01 -0.39 -11.96
CA GLN A 138 -1.73 -0.85 -13.13
C GLN A 138 -2.09 0.29 -14.08
N ARG A 139 -2.49 1.44 -13.53
CA ARG A 139 -2.75 2.64 -14.33
C ARG A 139 -1.48 3.20 -14.97
N ALA A 140 -0.36 3.18 -14.27
CA ALA A 140 0.92 3.59 -14.84
C ALA A 140 1.34 2.68 -15.99
N GLN A 141 1.18 1.36 -15.84
CA GLN A 141 1.46 0.39 -16.89
C GLN A 141 0.53 0.56 -18.10
N SER A 142 -0.76 0.80 -17.89
CA SER A 142 -1.68 1.05 -18.99
C SER A 142 -1.34 2.34 -19.73
N MET A 143 -1.01 3.43 -19.02
CA MET A 143 -0.53 4.67 -19.65
C MET A 143 0.78 4.47 -20.41
N GLN A 144 1.70 3.64 -19.91
CA GLN A 144 2.93 3.32 -20.64
C GLN A 144 2.64 2.57 -21.95
N SER A 145 1.71 1.60 -21.94
CA SER A 145 1.32 0.90 -23.16
C SER A 145 0.69 1.84 -24.19
N GLN A 146 -0.17 2.78 -23.75
CA GLN A 146 -0.76 3.82 -24.60
C GLN A 146 0.31 4.74 -25.20
N LEU A 147 1.31 5.15 -24.41
CA LEU A 147 2.40 5.97 -24.91
C LEU A 147 3.24 5.23 -25.96
N GLU A 148 3.52 3.95 -25.76
CA GLU A 148 4.24 3.15 -26.75
C GLU A 148 3.43 2.94 -28.03
N GLU A 149 2.11 2.79 -27.94
CA GLU A 149 1.21 2.74 -29.08
C GLU A 149 1.23 4.07 -29.86
N LEU A 150 1.04 5.21 -29.19
CA LEU A 150 1.11 6.53 -29.81
C LEU A 150 2.48 6.80 -30.48
N LYS A 151 3.57 6.36 -29.87
CA LYS A 151 4.91 6.46 -30.48
C LYS A 151 5.01 5.64 -31.77
N ARG A 152 4.42 4.44 -31.81
CA ARG A 152 4.39 3.60 -33.02
C ARG A 152 3.56 4.26 -34.12
N GLU A 153 2.39 4.81 -33.78
CA GLU A 153 1.55 5.53 -34.73
C GLU A 153 2.28 6.76 -35.29
N THR A 154 2.95 7.52 -34.43
CA THR A 154 3.75 8.69 -34.85
C THR A 154 4.83 8.27 -35.85
N ARG A 155 5.61 7.21 -35.56
CA ARG A 155 6.62 6.68 -36.48
C ARG A 155 6.03 6.17 -37.79
N ALA A 156 4.87 5.51 -37.74
CA ALA A 156 4.17 5.06 -38.94
C ALA A 156 3.70 6.26 -39.79
N GLY A 157 3.24 7.34 -39.15
CA GLY A 157 2.91 8.61 -39.79
C GLY A 157 4.12 9.21 -40.52
N GLU A 158 5.27 9.32 -39.85
CA GLU A 158 6.51 9.83 -40.43
C GLU A 158 6.96 9.00 -41.64
N GLN A 159 6.87 7.67 -41.56
CA GLN A 159 7.20 6.78 -42.68
C GLN A 159 6.27 6.97 -43.87
N ARG A 160 4.95 7.11 -43.62
CA ARG A 160 3.96 7.40 -44.68
C ARG A 160 4.24 8.73 -45.34
N GLU A 161 4.52 9.77 -44.55
CA GLU A 161 4.87 11.08 -45.07
C GLU A 161 6.14 11.01 -45.93
N GLY A 162 7.18 10.31 -45.45
CA GLY A 162 8.41 10.09 -46.21
C GLY A 162 8.16 9.35 -47.54
N ALA A 163 7.27 8.35 -47.56
CA ALA A 163 6.89 7.64 -48.78
C ALA A 163 6.15 8.53 -49.78
N LEU A 164 5.19 9.33 -49.31
CA LEU A 164 4.45 10.29 -50.13
C LEU A 164 5.38 11.37 -50.70
N ARG A 165 6.34 11.87 -49.91
CA ARG A 165 7.37 12.80 -50.40
C ARG A 165 8.18 12.19 -51.55
N LYS A 166 8.59 10.92 -51.44
CA LYS A 166 9.30 10.22 -52.53
C LYS A 166 8.43 10.08 -53.79
N GLN A 167 7.16 9.71 -53.64
CA GLN A 167 6.22 9.61 -54.76
C GLN A 167 5.99 10.95 -55.45
N LEU A 168 5.90 12.02 -54.68
CA LEU A 168 5.73 13.38 -55.20
C LEU A 168 6.98 13.82 -55.99
N GLU A 169 8.18 13.48 -55.51
CA GLU A 169 9.41 13.74 -56.25
C GLU A 169 9.54 12.90 -57.53
N THR A 170 9.10 11.63 -57.53
CA THR A 170 9.05 10.83 -58.76
C THR A 170 8.07 11.41 -59.77
N TYR A 171 6.87 11.79 -59.33
CA TYR A 171 5.87 12.40 -60.19
C TYR A 171 6.38 13.72 -60.80
N LYS A 172 7.01 14.59 -60.01
CA LYS A 172 7.65 15.82 -60.52
C LYS A 172 8.68 15.54 -61.61
N ARG A 173 9.48 14.47 -61.48
CA ARG A 173 10.46 14.09 -62.51
C ARG A 173 9.79 13.62 -63.80
N GLU A 174 8.72 12.82 -63.68
CA GLU A 174 7.94 12.36 -64.83
C GLU A 174 7.27 13.51 -65.57
N VAL A 175 6.70 14.48 -64.84
CA VAL A 175 6.12 15.70 -65.43
C VAL A 175 7.18 16.46 -66.23
N ARG A 176 8.36 16.72 -65.65
CA ARG A 176 9.46 17.39 -66.38
C ARG A 176 9.93 16.59 -67.60
N ALA A 177 10.00 15.27 -67.50
CA ALA A 177 10.37 14.43 -68.64
C ALA A 177 9.32 14.47 -69.76
N ASN A 178 8.04 14.53 -69.40
CA ASN A 178 6.95 14.69 -70.37
C ASN A 178 6.95 16.09 -70.99
N GLU A 179 7.17 17.16 -70.22
CA GLU A 179 7.36 18.52 -70.75
C GLU A 179 8.48 18.55 -71.82
N TYR A 180 9.62 17.93 -71.53
CA TYR A 180 10.72 17.83 -72.49
C TYR A 180 10.36 17.02 -73.75
N ARG A 181 9.63 15.91 -73.59
CA ARG A 181 9.13 15.12 -74.72
C ARG A 181 8.16 15.93 -75.59
N GLU A 182 7.24 16.65 -74.96
CA GLU A 182 6.31 17.54 -75.66
C GLU A 182 7.03 18.63 -76.44
N GLU A 183 8.01 19.30 -75.83
CA GLU A 183 8.82 20.31 -76.52
C GLU A 183 9.54 19.72 -77.74
N THR A 184 10.06 18.50 -77.60
CA THR A 184 10.73 17.80 -78.71
C THR A 184 9.75 17.47 -79.84
N LEU A 185 8.57 16.95 -79.50
CA LEU A 185 7.51 16.67 -80.48
C LEU A 185 7.02 17.95 -81.17
N ARG A 186 6.85 19.05 -80.44
CA ARG A 186 6.50 20.36 -81.00
C ARG A 186 7.54 20.84 -82.02
N LYS A 187 8.83 20.71 -81.70
CA LYS A 187 9.94 21.04 -82.62
C LYS A 187 9.92 20.15 -83.87
N GLN A 188 9.68 18.84 -83.73
CA GLN A 188 9.57 17.92 -84.87
C GLN A 188 8.39 18.26 -85.78
N ILE A 189 7.21 18.54 -85.21
CA ILE A 189 6.02 18.97 -85.98
C ILE A 189 6.30 20.27 -86.73
N GLN A 190 6.95 21.24 -86.08
CA GLN A 190 7.32 22.49 -86.72
C GLN A 190 8.27 22.25 -87.90
N ALA A 191 9.30 21.43 -87.73
CA ALA A 191 10.24 21.08 -88.80
C ALA A 191 9.54 20.37 -89.98
N LEU A 192 8.61 19.44 -89.71
CA LEU A 192 7.81 18.79 -90.75
C LEU A 192 6.95 19.80 -91.53
N ARG A 193 6.29 20.73 -90.82
CA ARG A 193 5.50 21.81 -91.45
C ARG A 193 6.34 22.77 -92.29
N GLU A 194 7.60 23.00 -91.92
CA GLU A 194 8.54 23.81 -92.70
C GLU A 194 9.05 23.05 -93.93
N ALA A 195 9.35 21.75 -93.79
CA ALA A 195 9.73 20.89 -94.91
C ALA A 195 8.60 20.74 -95.93
N GLU A 196 7.35 20.55 -95.47
CA GLU A 196 6.16 20.50 -96.32
C GLU A 196 6.00 21.80 -97.12
N ARG A 197 6.09 22.96 -96.46
CA ARG A 197 6.08 24.27 -97.13
C ARG A 197 7.18 24.40 -98.18
N SER A 198 8.41 23.98 -97.86
CA SER A 198 9.52 24.00 -98.82
C SER A 198 9.31 23.07 -100.01
N MET A 199 8.68 21.91 -99.82
CA MET A 199 8.34 21.00 -100.93
C MET A 199 7.27 21.59 -101.84
N LEU A 200 6.21 22.17 -101.28
CA LEU A 200 5.16 22.84 -102.04
C LEU A 200 5.74 23.99 -102.90
N GLU A 201 6.62 24.81 -102.31
CA GLU A 201 7.32 25.87 -103.06
C GLU A 201 8.21 25.34 -104.19
N ARG A 202 8.80 24.14 -104.02
CA ARG A 202 9.57 23.49 -105.09
C ARG A 202 8.67 22.95 -106.19
N GLU A 203 7.53 22.37 -105.82
CA GLU A 203 6.54 21.82 -106.76
C GLU A 203 5.92 22.93 -107.61
N GLU A 204 5.58 24.09 -107.02
CA GLU A 204 5.10 25.27 -107.76
C GLU A 204 6.12 25.80 -108.78
N ARG A 205 7.42 25.58 -108.56
CA ARG A 205 8.49 26.01 -109.47
C ARG A 205 8.81 25.01 -110.58
N LEU A 206 8.24 23.79 -110.54
CA LEU A 206 8.44 22.84 -111.62
C LEU A 206 7.60 23.26 -112.84
N PRO A 207 8.20 23.40 -114.04
CA PRO A 207 7.48 23.82 -115.22
C PRO A 207 6.42 22.78 -115.59
N VAL A 208 5.16 23.20 -115.64
CA VAL A 208 4.06 22.38 -116.15
C VAL A 208 4.39 22.03 -117.59
N LYS A 209 4.67 20.76 -117.87
CA LYS A 209 4.94 20.28 -119.22
C LYS A 209 3.66 20.48 -120.05
N PRO A 210 3.66 21.30 -121.12
CA PRO A 210 2.48 21.46 -121.94
C PRO A 210 2.17 20.13 -122.63
N ARG A 211 0.92 19.68 -122.54
CA ARG A 211 0.39 18.57 -123.33
C ARG A 211 0.17 19.02 -124.77
#